data_AF-A0A8T6H566-F1
#
_entry.id   AF-A0A8T6H566-F1
#
_cell.length_a   1.000
_cell.length_b   1.000
_cell.length_c   1.000
_cell.angle_alpha   90.00
_cell.angle_beta   90.00
_cell.angle_gamma   90.00
#
_symmetry.space_group_name_H-M   'P 1'
#
loop_
_entity.id
_entity.type
_entity.pdbx_description
1 polymer ?
#
loop_
_entity_poly.entity_id
_entity_poly.type
_entity_poly.pdbx_seq_one_letter_code
_entity_poly.pdbx_strand_id
1 'polypeptide(L)' 'MAQTQLFWDSTYEIVLALMEKYPEANLESLGLEELNRRIVSLPGFADDPAWVNDAILKGILRDWYEEIGV' A
#
# COMPACT_ATOMS: atom_id res chain seq x y z
N MET A 1 0.07 12.20 16.34
CA MET A 1 0.10 12.17 14.87
C MET A 1 -1.28 11.71 14.42
N ALA A 2 -1.99 12.50 13.61
CA ALA A 2 -3.33 12.10 13.18
C ALA A 2 -3.18 10.88 12.27
N GLN A 3 -3.78 9.74 12.66
CA GLN A 3 -3.86 8.61 11.75
C GLN A 3 -4.87 8.98 10.66
N THR A 4 -4.39 9.22 9.44
CA THR A 4 -5.24 9.41 8.27
C THR A 4 -5.92 8.09 7.94
N GLN A 5 -7.23 8.11 7.71
CA GLN A 5 -7.95 6.93 7.24
C GLN A 5 -7.49 6.63 5.82
N LEU A 6 -7.04 5.40 5.59
CA LEU A 6 -6.54 4.91 4.31
C LEU A 6 -7.65 4.15 3.61
N PHE A 7 -8.02 4.61 2.42
CA PHE A 7 -8.96 3.98 1.52
C PHE A 7 -8.24 3.50 0.26
N TRP A 8 -8.83 2.55 -0.47
CA TRP A 8 -8.18 1.98 -1.66
C TRP A 8 -7.86 3.01 -2.76
N ASP A 9 -8.59 4.13 -2.79
CA ASP A 9 -8.36 5.26 -3.70
C ASP A 9 -7.27 6.24 -3.22
N SER A 10 -6.85 6.15 -1.96
CA SER A 10 -5.82 6.98 -1.32
C SER A 10 -4.43 6.35 -1.54
N THR A 11 -4.06 6.10 -2.80
CA THR A 11 -2.87 5.31 -3.14
C THR A 11 -1.58 5.94 -2.61
N TYR A 12 -1.45 7.26 -2.67
CA TYR A 12 -0.28 7.97 -2.16
C TYR A 12 -0.11 7.80 -0.65
N GLU A 13 -1.17 8.00 0.13
CA GLU A 13 -1.14 7.84 1.59
C GLU A 13 -0.86 6.38 1.99
N ILE A 14 -1.39 5.42 1.25
CA ILE A 14 -1.07 4.00 1.44
C ILE A 14 0.42 3.75 1.21
N VAL A 15 1.00 4.28 0.13
CA VAL A 15 2.42 4.12 -0.18
C VAL A 15 3.30 4.71 0.93
N LEU A 16 3.01 5.92 1.40
CA LEU A 16 3.75 6.52 2.52
C LEU A 16 3.69 5.64 3.77
N ALA A 17 2.51 5.14 4.13
CA ALA A 17 2.34 4.25 5.28
C ALA A 17 3.07 2.90 5.09
N LEU A 18 3.13 2.38 3.86
CA LEU A 18 3.89 1.17 3.52
C LEU A 18 5.40 1.41 3.63
N MET A 19 5.90 2.55 3.16
CA MET A 19 7.32 2.93 3.28
C MET A 19 7.74 3.10 4.74
N GLU A 20 6.91 3.74 5.56
CA GLU A 20 7.17 3.91 6.99
C GLU A 20 7.18 2.56 7.74
N LYS A 21 6.24 1.66 7.42
CA LYS A 21 6.09 0.38 8.12
C LYS A 21 7.02 -0.71 7.60
N TYR A 22 7.36 -0.68 6.31
CA TYR A 22 8.16 -1.69 5.62
C TYR A 22 9.30 -1.05 4.79
N PRO A 23 10.23 -0.30 5.42
CA PRO A 23 11.30 0.40 4.71
C PRO A 23 12.27 -0.53 3.97
N GLU A 24 12.38 -1.79 4.39
CA GLU A 24 13.26 -2.80 3.78
C GLU A 24 12.51 -3.74 2.81
N ALA A 25 11.30 -3.38 2.39
CA ALA A 25 10.52 -4.21 1.48
C ALA A 25 11.22 -4.35 0.12
N ASN A 26 11.46 -5.60 -0.30
CA ASN A 26 11.89 -5.89 -1.67
C ASN A 26 10.67 -5.94 -2.61
N LEU A 27 10.40 -4.81 -3.29
CA LEU A 27 9.29 -4.67 -4.22
C LEU A 27 9.39 -5.60 -5.44
N GLU A 28 10.60 -6.00 -5.86
CA GLU A 28 10.79 -6.90 -7.02
C GLU A 28 10.22 -8.30 -6.75
N SER A 29 10.29 -8.71 -5.49
CA SER A 29 9.75 -9.99 -5.02
C SER A 29 8.34 -9.90 -4.45
N LEU A 30 7.78 -8.69 -4.33
CA LEU A 30 6.52 -8.46 -3.63
C LEU A 30 5.33 -8.83 -4.51
N GLY A 31 4.70 -9.97 -4.21
CA GLY A 31 3.47 -10.40 -4.87
C GLY A 31 2.23 -9.61 -4.40
N LEU A 32 1.18 -9.58 -5.24
CA LEU A 32 -0.06 -8.83 -4.96
C LEU A 32 -0.80 -9.33 -3.71
N GLU A 33 -0.77 -10.63 -3.45
CA GLU A 33 -1.40 -11.21 -2.26
C GLU A 33 -0.74 -10.72 -0.96
N GLU A 34 0.60 -10.64 -0.96
CA GLU A 34 1.37 -10.11 0.16
C GLU A 34 1.18 -8.59 0.30
N LEU A 35 1.19 -7.86 -0.82
CA LEU A 35 0.90 -6.43 -0.82
C LEU A 35 -0.49 -6.14 -0.21
N ASN A 36 -1.52 -6.88 -0.62
CA ASN A 36 -2.85 -6.76 -0.06
C ASN A 36 -2.87 -6.99 1.46
N ARG A 37 -2.22 -8.05 1.94
CA ARG A 37 -2.10 -8.31 3.39
C ARG A 37 -1.43 -7.17 4.13
N ARG A 38 -0.36 -6.59 3.57
CA ARG A 38 0.36 -5.46 4.19
C ARG A 38 -0.51 -4.22 4.29
N ILE A 39 -1.26 -3.89 3.23
CA ILE A 39 -2.16 -2.73 3.18
C ILE A 39 -3.29 -2.89 4.19
N VAL A 40 -4.00 -4.03 4.18
CA VAL A 40 -5.10 -4.30 5.13
C VAL A 40 -4.61 -4.34 6.59
N SER A 41 -3.32 -4.65 6.81
CA SER A 41 -2.70 -4.64 8.14
C SER A 41 -2.18 -3.25 8.56
N LEU A 42 -2.34 -2.21 7.75
CA LEU A 42 -1.94 -0.86 8.14
C LEU A 42 -2.88 -0.33 9.23
N PRO A 43 -2.34 0.33 10.27
CA PRO A 43 -3.14 0.82 11.40
C PRO A 43 -4.15 1.92 11.05
N GLY A 44 -4.10 2.46 9.83
CA GLY A 44 -5.06 3.44 9.29
C GLY A 44 -6.00 2.90 8.23
N PHE A 45 -5.89 1.62 7.83
CA PHE A 45 -6.75 1.05 6.79
C PHE A 45 -8.21 1.01 7.24
N ALA A 46 -9.09 1.65 6.45
CA ALA A 46 -10.48 1.92 6.80
C ALA A 46 -11.49 1.57 5.69
N ASP A 47 -11.07 0.76 4.71
CA ASP A 47 -11.89 0.33 3.57
C ASP A 47 -12.26 -1.17 3.66
N ASP A 48 -13.11 -1.63 2.74
CA ASP A 48 -13.45 -3.05 2.62
C ASP A 48 -12.33 -3.82 1.87
N PRO A 49 -11.67 -4.81 2.51
CA PRO A 49 -10.67 -5.65 1.84
C PRO A 49 -11.20 -6.40 0.60
N ALA A 50 -12.52 -6.62 0.49
CA ALA A 50 -13.13 -7.32 -0.63
C ALA A 50 -13.26 -6.46 -1.90
N TRP A 51 -13.10 -5.14 -1.80
CA TRP A 51 -13.22 -4.22 -2.95
C TRP A 51 -11.95 -4.13 -3.78
N VAL A 52 -10.84 -4.66 -3.26
CA VAL A 52 -9.55 -4.65 -3.94
C VAL A 52 -9.58 -5.54 -5.18
N ASN A 53 -8.81 -5.15 -6.19
CA ASN A 53 -8.52 -5.96 -7.36
C ASN A 53 -7.06 -5.77 -7.79
N ASP A 54 -6.60 -6.62 -8.69
CA ASP A 54 -5.23 -6.58 -9.20
C ASP A 54 -4.84 -5.21 -9.80
N ALA A 55 -5.78 -4.46 -10.38
CA ALA A 55 -5.47 -3.16 -10.97
C ALA A 55 -5.16 -2.11 -9.90
N ILE A 56 -5.92 -2.10 -8.79
CA ILE A 56 -5.66 -1.24 -7.63
C ILE A 56 -4.29 -1.58 -7.03
N LEU A 57 -4.05 -2.87 -6.76
CA LEU A 57 -2.79 -3.32 -6.14
C LEU A 57 -1.57 -3.03 -7.02
N LYS A 58 -1.68 -3.20 -8.34
CA LYS A 58 -0.61 -2.84 -9.28
C LYS A 58 -0.39 -1.33 -9.35
N GLY A 59 -1.45 -0.53 -9.24
CA GLY A 59 -1.36 0.93 -9.14
C GLY A 59 -0.55 1.34 -7.92
N ILE A 60 -0.94 0.85 -6.74
CA ILE A 60 -0.22 1.10 -5.48
C ILE A 60 1.24 0.63 -5.57
N LEU A 61 1.49 -0.57 -6.11
CA LEU A 61 2.85 -1.10 -6.25
C LEU A 61 3.70 -0.20 -7.16
N ARG A 62 3.14 0.24 -8.29
CA ARG A 62 3.83 1.17 -9.21
C ARG A 62 4.14 2.50 -8.52
N ASP A 63 3.17 3.10 -7.85
CA ASP A 63 3.35 4.36 -7.14
C ASP A 63 4.43 4.20 -6.04
N TRP A 64 4.49 3.05 -5.35
CA TRP A 64 5.57 2.74 -4.41
C TRP A 64 6.94 2.64 -5.10
N TYR A 65 7.03 2.00 -6.26
CA TYR A 65 8.27 1.98 -7.05
C TYR A 65 8.72 3.38 -7.46
N GLU A 66 7.78 4.25 -7.85
CA GLU A 66 8.07 5.63 -8.24
C GLU A 66 8.64 6.41 -7.04
N GLU A 67 8.04 6.30 -5.85
CA GLU A 67 8.50 7.02 -4.66
C GLU A 67 9.89 6.57 -4.16
N ILE A 68 10.26 5.29 -4.26
CA ILE A 68 11.62 4.83 -3.88
C ILE A 68 12.70 5.17 -4.93
N GLY A 69 12.28 5.46 -6.16
CA GLY A 69 13.17 5.74 -7.30
C GLY A 69 13.54 7.21 -7.45
N VAL A 70 12.96 8.09 -6.63
CA VAL A 70 13.22 9.54 -6.55
C VAL A 70 14.30 9.82 -5.51
#